data_AF-P21370-F1
#
_entry.id   AF-P21370-F1
#
_cell.length_a   1.000
_cell.length_b   1.000
_cell.length_c   1.000
_cell.angle_alpha   90.00
_cell.angle_beta   90.00
_cell.angle_gamma   90.00
#
_symmetry.space_group_name_H-M   'P 1'
#
loop_
_entity.id
_entity.type
_entity.pdbx_description
1 polymer ?
#
loop_
_entity_poly.entity_id
_entity_poly.type
_entity_poly.pdbx_seq_one_letter_code
_entity_poly.pdbx_strand_id
1 'polypeptide(L)'
;KLLTDQDMQDDIFTPFGPTVEPYLTEQCMIPKEPFEMARTAWGDRIDIMIGGTSEEGLLLLQKIKLHPELLSHPHLFLGNVPPNLKISMEKRIEFAAKLKQRYYPDSSPSMENNLGYVHMMSDRVFWHGLHRTILARGARSRARTFVYRICLDSEFYNHYRIMMIDPKLRGTAHADELSYLFSNFTQQVPGKETFEYRGLQTLVDVFTAFVINGD
;
A
#
# COMPACT_ATOMS: atom_id res chain seq x y z
N LYS A 1 -7.80 -17.93 -17.70
CA LYS A 1 -7.33 -17.16 -16.53
C LYS A 1 -6.22 -17.98 -15.86
N LEU A 2 -5.10 -17.35 -15.49
CA LEU A 2 -3.98 -18.03 -14.82
C LEU A 2 -4.22 -18.21 -13.32
N LEU A 3 -4.99 -17.32 -12.69
CA LEU A 3 -5.48 -17.49 -11.32
C LEU A 3 -6.75 -18.33 -11.31
N THR A 4 -6.77 -19.34 -10.45
CA THR A 4 -7.95 -20.14 -10.12
C THR A 4 -8.85 -19.38 -9.14
N ASP A 5 -10.09 -19.85 -8.96
CA ASP A 5 -10.98 -19.28 -7.95
C ASP A 5 -10.44 -19.48 -6.52
N GLN A 6 -9.70 -20.57 -6.29
CA GLN A 6 -9.02 -20.83 -5.04
C GLN A 6 -7.90 -19.81 -4.79
N ASP A 7 -7.08 -19.51 -5.81
CA ASP A 7 -6.02 -18.51 -5.69
C ASP A 7 -6.57 -17.13 -5.31
N MET A 8 -7.72 -16.76 -5.88
CA MET A 8 -8.41 -15.50 -5.53
C MET A 8 -8.96 -15.52 -4.09
N GLN A 9 -9.39 -16.68 -3.59
CA GLN A 9 -9.83 -16.83 -2.19
C GLN A 9 -8.64 -16.78 -1.21
N ASP A 10 -7.47 -17.27 -1.62
CA ASP A 10 -6.24 -17.29 -0.83
C ASP A 10 -5.45 -15.97 -0.88
N ASP A 11 -6.05 -14.92 -1.46
CA ASP A 11 -5.45 -13.59 -1.64
C ASP A 11 -4.18 -13.58 -2.50
N ILE A 12 -4.04 -14.54 -3.41
CA ILE A 12 -2.94 -14.60 -4.35
C ILE A 12 -3.12 -13.49 -5.39
N PHE A 13 -2.29 -12.45 -5.28
CA PHE A 13 -2.28 -11.30 -6.19
C PHE A 13 -1.81 -11.68 -7.61
N THR A 14 -0.77 -12.52 -7.70
CA THR A 14 -0.20 -12.99 -8.96
C THR A 14 0.21 -14.46 -8.81
N PRO A 15 -0.01 -15.32 -9.81
CA PRO A 15 0.42 -16.72 -9.76
C PRO A 15 1.95 -16.86 -9.96
N PHE A 16 2.61 -15.78 -10.38
CA PHE A 16 4.07 -15.71 -10.53
C PHE A 16 4.61 -14.55 -9.70
N GLY A 17 5.25 -14.86 -8.58
CA GLY A 17 5.82 -13.90 -7.64
C GLY A 17 6.83 -14.55 -6.70
N PRO A 18 7.32 -13.82 -5.68
CA PRO A 18 8.18 -14.39 -4.65
C PRO A 18 7.52 -15.61 -4.00
N THR A 19 8.26 -16.71 -3.86
CA THR A 19 7.78 -17.96 -3.27
C THR A 19 8.85 -18.59 -2.39
N VAL A 20 8.45 -19.42 -1.43
CA VAL A 20 9.38 -20.27 -0.70
C VAL A 20 9.96 -21.30 -1.67
N GLU A 21 11.28 -21.32 -1.79
CA GLU A 21 11.95 -22.21 -2.73
C GLU A 21 11.79 -23.67 -2.30
N PRO A 22 11.43 -24.59 -3.22
CA PRO A 22 11.17 -25.99 -2.89
C PRO A 22 12.43 -26.79 -2.53
N TYR A 23 13.61 -26.26 -2.87
CA TYR A 23 14.91 -26.82 -2.54
C TYR A 23 15.94 -25.70 -2.47
N LEU A 24 17.04 -25.95 -1.75
CA LEU A 24 18.11 -24.99 -1.59
C LEU A 24 19.03 -24.98 -2.82
N THR A 25 19.46 -23.79 -3.20
CA THR A 25 20.50 -23.55 -4.21
C THR A 25 21.50 -22.53 -3.67
N GLU A 26 22.66 -22.38 -4.32
CA GLU A 26 23.68 -21.40 -3.93
C GLU A 26 23.16 -19.95 -3.99
N GLN A 27 22.17 -19.68 -4.85
CA GLN A 27 21.55 -18.36 -5.02
C GLN A 27 20.18 -18.26 -4.35
N CYS A 28 19.84 -19.20 -3.46
CA CYS A 28 18.54 -19.23 -2.79
C CYS A 28 18.29 -17.94 -2.01
N MET A 29 17.18 -17.28 -2.30
CA MET A 29 16.76 -16.02 -1.71
C MET A 29 15.71 -16.22 -0.63
N ILE A 30 14.78 -17.16 -0.82
CA ILE A 30 13.64 -17.39 0.09
C ILE A 30 13.67 -18.85 0.56
N PRO A 31 14.59 -19.21 1.48
CA PRO A 31 14.79 -20.59 1.92
C PRO A 31 13.69 -21.13 2.84
N LYS A 32 12.82 -20.26 3.37
CA LYS A 32 11.71 -20.60 4.28
C LYS A 32 10.68 -19.48 4.30
N GLU A 33 9.62 -19.65 5.06
CA GLU A 33 8.57 -18.64 5.25
C GLU A 33 9.15 -17.24 5.59
N PRO A 34 8.82 -16.19 4.83
CA PRO A 34 9.31 -14.82 5.09
C PRO A 34 9.01 -14.33 6.50
N PHE A 35 7.89 -14.77 7.09
CA PHE A 35 7.54 -14.48 8.47
C PHE A 35 8.59 -14.98 9.47
N GLU A 36 9.19 -16.15 9.22
CA GLU A 36 10.27 -16.72 10.03
C GLU A 36 11.64 -16.14 9.66
N MET A 37 11.89 -15.87 8.37
CA MET A 37 13.12 -15.20 7.93
C MET A 37 13.29 -13.84 8.62
N ALA A 38 12.22 -13.06 8.68
CA ALA A 38 12.21 -11.74 9.28
C ALA A 38 12.72 -11.77 10.73
N ARG A 39 12.39 -12.79 11.54
CA ARG A 39 12.81 -12.88 12.95
C ARG A 39 14.33 -12.86 13.17
N THR A 40 15.09 -13.20 12.14
CA THR A 40 16.56 -13.29 12.17
C THR A 40 17.22 -12.47 11.06
N ALA A 41 16.49 -11.49 10.51
CA ALA A 41 16.96 -10.71 9.38
C ALA A 41 18.23 -9.91 9.72
N TRP A 42 19.28 -10.05 8.91
CA TRP A 42 20.49 -9.25 9.06
C TRP A 42 20.21 -7.74 8.91
N GLY A 43 19.18 -7.38 8.13
CA GLY A 43 18.70 -6.01 7.95
C GLY A 43 18.21 -5.33 9.23
N ASP A 44 18.01 -6.06 10.33
CA ASP A 44 17.72 -5.46 11.64
C ASP A 44 18.87 -4.63 12.22
N ARG A 45 20.04 -4.67 11.58
CA ARG A 45 21.24 -3.96 12.03
C ARG A 45 21.55 -2.70 11.22
N ILE A 46 20.79 -2.42 10.16
CA ILE A 46 20.97 -1.22 9.34
C ILE A 46 19.82 -0.24 9.55
N ASP A 47 20.13 1.04 9.45
CA ASP A 47 19.13 2.12 9.50
C ASP A 47 18.26 2.08 8.23
N ILE A 48 16.97 2.35 8.37
CA ILE A 48 16.02 2.39 7.24
C ILE A 48 15.10 3.61 7.34
N MET A 49 14.64 4.07 6.19
CA MET A 49 13.50 4.96 6.06
C MET A 49 12.35 4.21 5.37
N ILE A 50 11.15 4.23 5.94
CA ILE A 50 9.98 3.47 5.47
C ILE A 50 8.71 4.32 5.53
N GLY A 51 7.80 4.15 4.58
CA GLY A 51 6.57 4.93 4.57
C GLY A 51 5.69 4.60 3.39
N GLY A 52 4.67 5.42 3.20
CA GLY A 52 3.70 5.32 2.11
C GLY A 52 2.91 6.62 1.95
N THR A 53 1.90 6.60 1.11
CA THR A 53 1.03 7.74 0.82
C THR A 53 -0.24 7.74 1.67
N SER A 54 -0.92 8.88 1.74
CA SER A 54 -2.11 9.03 2.59
C SER A 54 -3.32 8.22 2.10
N GLU A 55 -3.45 8.02 0.79
CA GLU A 55 -4.57 7.34 0.13
C GLU A 55 -4.11 6.26 -0.88
N GLU A 56 -3.10 5.45 -0.52
CA GLU A 56 -2.61 4.29 -1.29
C GLU A 56 -3.70 3.48 -2.00
N GLY A 57 -4.81 3.26 -1.30
CA GLY A 57 -5.98 2.49 -1.75
C GLY A 57 -6.72 3.07 -2.96
N LEU A 58 -6.42 4.31 -3.38
CA LEU A 58 -6.90 4.87 -4.65
C LEU A 58 -6.54 3.95 -5.83
N LEU A 59 -5.40 3.25 -5.76
CA LEU A 59 -4.99 2.25 -6.76
C LEU A 59 -6.11 1.24 -7.05
N LEU A 60 -6.82 0.79 -6.01
CA LEU A 60 -7.82 -0.27 -6.14
C LEU A 60 -9.10 0.22 -6.84
N LEU A 61 -9.28 1.54 -6.99
CA LEU A 61 -10.38 2.08 -7.79
C LEU A 61 -10.24 1.83 -9.29
N GLN A 62 -9.05 1.48 -9.79
CA GLN A 62 -8.87 1.03 -11.19
C GLN A 62 -9.77 -0.18 -11.49
N LYS A 63 -9.80 -1.16 -10.58
CA LYS A 63 -10.67 -2.35 -10.72
C LYS A 63 -12.14 -1.97 -10.57
N ILE A 64 -12.46 -1.09 -9.64
CA ILE A 64 -13.85 -0.62 -9.42
C ILE A 64 -14.38 0.16 -10.64
N LYS A 65 -13.54 0.92 -11.33
CA LYS A 65 -13.95 1.64 -12.54
C LYS A 65 -14.39 0.71 -13.67
N LEU A 66 -13.76 -0.47 -13.77
CA LEU A 66 -14.14 -1.51 -14.73
C LEU A 66 -15.36 -2.32 -14.26
N HIS A 67 -15.55 -2.46 -12.94
CA HIS A 67 -16.60 -3.25 -12.32
C HIS A 67 -17.22 -2.54 -11.10
N PRO A 68 -18.03 -1.46 -11.31
CA PRO A 68 -18.55 -0.64 -10.21
C PRO A 68 -19.45 -1.41 -9.23
N GLU A 69 -20.10 -2.47 -9.70
CA GLU A 69 -20.95 -3.36 -8.91
C GLU A 69 -20.23 -4.03 -7.75
N LEU A 70 -18.88 -4.11 -7.79
CA LEU A 70 -18.07 -4.66 -6.71
C LEU A 70 -18.22 -3.89 -5.40
N LEU A 71 -18.49 -2.58 -5.45
CA LEU A 71 -18.75 -1.78 -4.24
C LEU A 71 -20.10 -2.09 -3.59
N SER A 72 -21.06 -2.58 -4.37
CA SER A 72 -22.37 -3.03 -3.87
C SER A 72 -22.39 -4.53 -3.56
N HIS A 73 -21.27 -5.23 -3.73
CA HIS A 73 -21.23 -6.68 -3.56
C HIS A 73 -21.46 -7.06 -2.07
N PRO A 74 -22.36 -8.02 -1.77
CA PRO A 74 -22.67 -8.40 -0.38
C PRO A 74 -21.44 -8.87 0.43
N HIS A 75 -20.45 -9.44 -0.25
CA HIS A 75 -19.19 -9.87 0.37
C HIS A 75 -18.10 -8.78 0.41
N LEU A 76 -18.39 -7.51 0.12
CA LEU A 76 -17.36 -6.45 0.11
C LEU A 76 -16.57 -6.43 1.42
N PHE A 77 -17.25 -6.39 2.57
CA PHE A 77 -16.55 -6.34 3.86
C PHE A 77 -16.00 -7.71 4.27
N LEU A 78 -16.76 -8.79 4.04
CA LEU A 78 -16.33 -10.14 4.41
C LEU A 78 -15.07 -10.58 3.66
N GLY A 79 -15.01 -10.30 2.36
CA GLY A 79 -13.86 -10.59 1.50
C GLY A 79 -12.65 -9.70 1.75
N ASN A 80 -12.77 -8.68 2.61
CA ASN A 80 -11.66 -7.85 3.06
C ASN A 80 -11.16 -8.19 4.47
N VAL A 81 -11.77 -9.17 5.14
CA VAL A 81 -11.15 -9.80 6.31
C VAL A 81 -10.04 -10.74 5.82
N PRO A 82 -8.78 -10.59 6.25
CA PRO A 82 -7.67 -11.37 5.71
C PRO A 82 -7.95 -12.89 5.76
N PRO A 83 -7.81 -13.63 4.65
CA PRO A 83 -8.26 -15.01 4.56
C PRO A 83 -7.44 -15.96 5.43
N ASN A 84 -6.13 -15.75 5.54
CA ASN A 84 -5.20 -16.68 6.22
C ASN A 84 -5.24 -16.59 7.77
N LEU A 85 -6.16 -15.83 8.34
CA LEU A 85 -6.39 -15.82 9.79
C LEU A 85 -7.04 -17.15 10.23
N LYS A 86 -6.44 -17.80 11.23
CA LYS A 86 -6.97 -19.01 11.88
C LYS A 86 -8.12 -18.64 12.83
N ILE A 87 -9.26 -18.21 12.27
CA ILE A 87 -10.45 -17.75 12.99
C ILE A 87 -11.69 -18.50 12.52
N SER A 88 -12.70 -18.60 13.38
CA SER A 88 -14.01 -19.15 13.02
C SER A 88 -14.75 -18.25 12.03
N MET A 89 -15.72 -18.82 11.31
CA MET A 89 -16.60 -18.04 10.43
C MET A 89 -17.38 -16.97 11.20
N GLU A 90 -17.85 -17.28 12.41
CA GLU A 90 -18.51 -16.31 13.29
C GLU A 90 -17.60 -15.10 13.59
N LYS A 91 -16.34 -15.35 13.93
CA LYS A 91 -15.37 -14.27 14.18
C LYS A 91 -15.05 -13.49 12.91
N ARG A 92 -15.02 -14.15 11.76
CA ARG A 92 -14.86 -13.49 10.45
C ARG A 92 -16.03 -12.55 10.13
N ILE A 93 -17.26 -12.97 10.43
CA ILE A 93 -18.46 -12.13 10.29
C ILE A 93 -18.39 -10.94 11.26
N GLU A 94 -17.99 -11.16 12.53
CA GLU A 94 -17.76 -10.07 13.50
C GLU A 94 -16.73 -9.05 12.98
N PHE A 95 -15.62 -9.52 12.41
CA PHE A 95 -14.59 -8.65 11.84
C PHE A 95 -15.09 -7.87 10.62
N ALA A 96 -15.87 -8.51 9.75
CA ALA A 96 -16.49 -7.83 8.62
C ALA A 96 -17.45 -6.71 9.09
N ALA A 97 -18.21 -6.95 10.16
CA ALA A 97 -19.05 -5.92 10.77
C ALA A 97 -18.21 -4.74 11.32
N LYS A 98 -17.05 -5.02 11.92
CA LYS A 98 -16.11 -3.96 12.36
C LYS A 98 -15.56 -3.15 11.18
N LEU A 99 -15.24 -3.81 10.05
CA LEU A 99 -14.81 -3.11 8.83
C LEU A 99 -15.92 -2.19 8.30
N LYS A 100 -17.16 -2.70 8.23
CA LYS A 100 -18.34 -1.89 7.84
C LYS A 100 -18.48 -0.66 8.75
N GLN A 101 -18.47 -0.85 10.06
CA GLN A 101 -18.60 0.25 11.03
C GLN A 101 -17.43 1.24 10.97
N ARG A 102 -16.21 0.78 10.66
CA ARG A 102 -15.04 1.64 10.55
C ARG A 102 -15.10 2.56 9.32
N TYR A 103 -15.46 2.02 8.16
CA TYR A 103 -15.29 2.71 6.89
C TYR A 103 -16.60 3.26 6.31
N TYR A 104 -17.73 2.70 6.71
CA TYR A 104 -19.06 3.04 6.22
C TYR A 104 -20.13 2.83 7.32
N PRO A 105 -20.03 3.54 8.47
CA PRO A 105 -20.92 3.31 9.62
C PRO A 105 -22.41 3.50 9.29
N ASP A 106 -22.71 4.54 8.52
CA ASP A 106 -24.06 5.03 8.22
C ASP A 106 -24.28 5.35 6.73
N SER A 107 -23.32 5.02 5.88
CA SER A 107 -23.40 5.24 4.42
C SER A 107 -23.10 3.97 3.63
N SER A 108 -23.36 3.98 2.31
CA SER A 108 -23.08 2.84 1.42
C SER A 108 -21.90 3.14 0.49
N PRO A 109 -21.03 2.16 0.21
CA PRO A 109 -19.96 2.31 -0.77
C PRO A 109 -20.51 2.61 -2.16
N SER A 110 -19.96 3.62 -2.82
CA SER A 110 -20.22 3.93 -4.22
C SER A 110 -19.00 4.63 -4.82
N MET A 111 -18.97 4.83 -6.14
CA MET A 111 -17.86 5.55 -6.77
C MET A 111 -17.77 7.01 -6.33
N GLU A 112 -18.91 7.61 -5.95
CA GLU A 112 -19.00 8.95 -5.37
C GLU A 112 -18.64 8.95 -3.87
N ASN A 113 -19.10 7.94 -3.12
CA ASN A 113 -18.77 7.73 -1.71
C ASN A 113 -17.67 6.66 -1.55
N ASN A 114 -16.50 6.92 -2.12
CA ASN A 114 -15.43 5.93 -2.26
C ASN A 114 -14.37 5.98 -1.14
N LEU A 115 -14.33 7.05 -0.34
CA LEU A 115 -13.23 7.31 0.58
C LEU A 115 -13.07 6.22 1.66
N GLY A 116 -14.19 5.69 2.16
CA GLY A 116 -14.18 4.56 3.08
C GLY A 116 -13.52 3.32 2.48
N TYR A 117 -13.80 3.02 1.20
CA TYR A 117 -13.17 1.92 0.48
C TYR A 117 -11.68 2.18 0.23
N VAL A 118 -11.32 3.40 -0.16
CA VAL A 118 -9.92 3.83 -0.31
C VAL A 118 -9.15 3.61 0.99
N HIS A 119 -9.66 4.08 2.13
CA HIS A 119 -9.03 3.85 3.43
C HIS A 119 -8.94 2.37 3.80
N MET A 120 -10.00 1.59 3.58
CA MET A 120 -9.98 0.15 3.82
C MET A 120 -8.89 -0.55 3.01
N MET A 121 -8.71 -0.18 1.74
CA MET A 121 -7.70 -0.76 0.85
C MET A 121 -6.30 -0.26 1.19
N SER A 122 -6.14 1.03 1.53
CA SER A 122 -4.89 1.58 2.04
C SER A 122 -4.39 0.76 3.24
N ASP A 123 -5.27 0.48 4.20
CA ASP A 123 -4.94 -0.26 5.40
C ASP A 123 -4.64 -1.72 5.11
N ARG A 124 -5.55 -2.42 4.39
CA ARG A 124 -5.41 -3.85 4.11
C ARG A 124 -4.17 -4.16 3.28
N VAL A 125 -3.94 -3.39 2.22
CA VAL A 125 -2.96 -3.74 1.17
C VAL A 125 -1.58 -3.19 1.48
N PHE A 126 -1.47 -2.01 2.12
CA PHE A 126 -0.19 -1.33 2.31
C PHE A 126 0.11 -1.03 3.77
N TRP A 127 -0.69 -0.19 4.42
CA TRP A 127 -0.35 0.40 5.72
C TRP A 127 -0.31 -0.61 6.86
N HIS A 128 -1.11 -1.68 6.85
CA HIS A 128 -0.96 -2.72 7.88
C HIS A 128 0.37 -3.48 7.75
N GLY A 129 0.87 -3.66 6.53
CA GLY A 129 2.21 -4.23 6.29
C GLY A 129 3.33 -3.31 6.79
N LEU A 130 3.25 -2.02 6.45
CA LEU A 130 4.18 -1.00 6.95
C LEU A 130 4.15 -0.91 8.48
N HIS A 131 2.95 -0.85 9.07
CA HIS A 131 2.75 -0.80 10.52
C HIS A 131 3.37 -2.00 11.23
N ARG A 132 3.12 -3.22 10.74
CA ARG A 132 3.72 -4.44 11.31
C ARG A 132 5.25 -4.43 11.19
N THR A 133 5.80 -3.88 10.11
CA THR A 133 7.24 -3.72 9.92
C THR A 133 7.82 -2.75 10.95
N ILE A 134 7.18 -1.60 11.15
CA ILE A 134 7.56 -0.58 12.13
C ILE A 134 7.52 -1.16 13.55
N LEU A 135 6.44 -1.85 13.92
CA LEU A 135 6.34 -2.53 15.23
C LEU A 135 7.43 -3.57 15.42
N ALA A 136 7.69 -4.40 14.40
CA ALA A 136 8.72 -5.42 14.49
C ALA A 136 10.11 -4.80 14.65
N ARG A 137 10.40 -3.68 13.96
CA ARG A 137 11.65 -2.92 14.14
C ARG A 137 11.75 -2.35 15.54
N GLY A 138 10.72 -1.69 16.05
CA GLY A 138 10.71 -1.15 17.42
C GLY A 138 10.91 -2.21 18.50
N ALA A 139 10.50 -3.46 18.24
CA ALA A 139 10.67 -4.57 19.18
C ALA A 139 12.06 -5.24 19.14
N ARG A 140 12.69 -5.34 17.97
CA ARG A 140 13.89 -6.19 17.78
C ARG A 140 15.12 -5.50 17.20
N SER A 141 14.94 -4.41 16.47
CA SER A 141 16.05 -3.66 15.86
C SER A 141 16.64 -2.69 16.87
N ARG A 142 17.97 -2.59 16.89
CA ARG A 142 18.69 -1.51 17.59
C ARG A 142 19.09 -0.37 16.65
N ALA A 143 18.92 -0.57 15.34
CA ALA A 143 19.14 0.45 14.32
C ALA A 143 17.95 1.41 14.21
N ARG A 144 18.18 2.61 13.68
CA ARG A 144 17.20 3.68 13.50
C ARG A 144 16.15 3.27 12.47
N THR A 145 14.93 3.77 12.64
CA THR A 145 13.81 3.56 11.71
C THR A 145 13.08 4.89 11.55
N PHE A 146 13.30 5.55 10.42
CA PHE A 146 12.61 6.80 10.07
C PHE A 146 11.31 6.45 9.35
N VAL A 147 10.23 7.15 9.69
CA VAL A 147 8.90 6.89 9.12
C VAL A 147 8.37 8.14 8.43
N TYR A 148 7.96 8.01 7.17
CA TYR A 148 7.34 9.10 6.41
C TYR A 148 5.90 8.78 6.01
N ARG A 149 5.13 9.84 5.73
CA ARG A 149 3.79 9.76 5.15
C ARG A 149 3.60 10.88 4.13
N ILE A 150 3.43 10.53 2.85
CA ILE A 150 3.28 11.51 1.78
C ILE A 150 1.82 11.91 1.62
N CYS A 151 1.54 13.22 1.66
CA CYS A 151 0.21 13.81 1.54
C CYS A 151 0.15 14.88 0.44
N LEU A 152 0.99 14.76 -0.59
CA LEU A 152 1.08 15.71 -1.69
C LEU A 152 -0.07 15.44 -2.68
N ASP A 153 -1.12 16.26 -2.63
CA ASP A 153 -2.29 16.17 -3.51
C ASP A 153 -2.32 17.35 -4.50
N SER A 154 -1.61 17.21 -5.62
CA SER A 154 -1.66 18.16 -6.73
C SER A 154 -2.81 17.87 -7.70
N GLU A 155 -3.38 18.92 -8.28
CA GLU A 155 -4.37 18.80 -9.36
C GLU A 155 -3.77 18.31 -10.68
N PHE A 156 -2.46 18.49 -10.89
CA PHE A 156 -1.81 18.21 -12.17
C PHE A 156 -0.53 17.36 -12.07
N TYR A 157 0.11 17.28 -10.90
CA TYR A 157 1.43 16.66 -10.77
C TYR A 157 1.43 15.26 -10.13
N ASN A 158 0.26 14.78 -9.68
CA ASN A 158 0.07 13.42 -9.19
C ASN A 158 -0.17 12.48 -10.39
N HIS A 159 0.88 12.21 -11.16
CA HIS A 159 0.76 11.63 -12.50
C HIS A 159 0.12 10.24 -12.48
N TYR A 160 0.45 9.37 -11.53
CA TYR A 160 -0.13 8.02 -11.51
C TYR A 160 -1.64 8.07 -11.23
N ARG A 161 -2.08 8.81 -10.20
CA ARG A 161 -3.51 9.00 -9.93
C ARG A 161 -4.25 9.59 -11.13
N ILE A 162 -3.70 10.65 -11.72
CA ILE A 162 -4.36 11.38 -12.81
C ILE A 162 -4.43 10.54 -14.08
N MET A 163 -3.32 9.90 -14.47
CA MET A 163 -3.21 9.24 -15.77
C MET A 163 -3.63 7.78 -15.75
N MET A 164 -3.41 7.07 -14.64
CA MET A 164 -3.60 5.62 -14.55
C MET A 164 -4.82 5.21 -13.72
N ILE A 165 -5.36 6.09 -12.87
CA ILE A 165 -6.52 5.78 -12.02
C ILE A 165 -7.76 6.53 -12.53
N ASP A 166 -7.88 7.81 -12.21
CA ASP A 166 -8.98 8.65 -12.67
C ASP A 166 -8.62 10.15 -12.52
N PRO A 167 -8.67 10.95 -13.60
CA PRO A 167 -8.45 12.39 -13.53
C PRO A 167 -9.42 13.14 -12.59
N LYS A 168 -10.57 12.55 -12.24
CA LYS A 168 -11.57 13.16 -11.35
C LYS A 168 -11.23 13.00 -9.86
N LEU A 169 -10.31 12.10 -9.50
CA LEU A 169 -10.00 11.81 -8.10
C LEU A 169 -9.03 12.83 -7.50
N ARG A 170 -9.15 13.01 -6.18
CA ARG A 170 -8.22 13.75 -5.30
C ARG A 170 -7.60 12.79 -4.29
N GLY A 171 -6.64 13.29 -3.51
CA GLY A 171 -5.81 12.52 -2.59
C GLY A 171 -4.45 12.12 -3.18
N THR A 172 -3.64 11.44 -2.36
CA THR A 172 -2.30 10.97 -2.74
C THR A 172 -2.34 9.45 -2.88
N ALA A 173 -2.37 8.95 -4.12
CA ALA A 173 -2.50 7.54 -4.45
C ALA A 173 -1.19 6.78 -4.29
N HIS A 174 -1.25 5.46 -4.48
CA HIS A 174 -0.05 4.66 -4.72
C HIS A 174 0.75 5.21 -5.91
N ALA A 175 2.07 5.33 -5.74
CA ALA A 175 3.04 5.80 -6.72
C ALA A 175 2.96 7.28 -7.12
N ASP A 176 2.08 8.09 -6.52
CA ASP A 176 2.02 9.53 -6.80
C ASP A 176 3.29 10.26 -6.39
N GLU A 177 3.92 9.83 -5.29
CA GLU A 177 5.15 10.39 -4.74
C GLU A 177 6.34 10.26 -5.71
N LEU A 178 6.30 9.30 -6.64
CA LEU A 178 7.37 9.12 -7.64
C LEU A 178 7.50 10.32 -8.58
N SER A 179 6.41 11.03 -8.85
CA SER A 179 6.40 12.25 -9.69
C SER A 179 7.28 13.37 -9.09
N TYR A 180 7.48 13.32 -7.77
CA TYR A 180 8.25 14.27 -6.99
C TYR A 180 9.71 13.84 -6.76
N LEU A 181 10.10 12.64 -7.21
CA LEU A 181 11.46 12.11 -7.10
C LEU A 181 12.10 11.85 -8.47
N PHE A 182 11.30 11.49 -9.48
CA PHE A 182 11.78 11.09 -10.79
C PHE A 182 11.12 11.89 -11.90
N SER A 183 11.93 12.45 -12.79
CA SER A 183 11.44 12.94 -14.08
C SER A 183 10.85 11.78 -14.89
N ASN A 184 9.76 12.02 -15.60
CA ASN A 184 9.10 11.01 -16.43
C ASN A 184 8.75 11.58 -17.81
N PHE A 185 8.06 10.78 -18.63
CA PHE A 185 7.77 11.11 -20.03
C PHE A 185 6.89 12.35 -20.22
N THR A 186 6.23 12.86 -19.16
CA THR A 186 5.49 14.13 -19.22
C THR A 186 6.40 15.35 -19.41
N GLN A 187 7.70 15.22 -19.10
CA GLN A 187 8.68 16.32 -19.09
C GLN A 187 8.24 17.52 -18.23
N GLN A 188 7.26 17.31 -17.34
CA GLN A 188 6.68 18.37 -16.54
C GLN A 188 7.58 18.68 -15.35
N VAL A 189 7.72 19.97 -15.04
CA VAL A 189 8.33 20.46 -13.80
C VAL A 189 7.36 21.49 -13.21
N PRO A 190 6.99 21.39 -11.93
CA PRO A 190 6.12 22.38 -11.32
C PRO A 190 6.81 23.75 -11.28
N GLY A 191 6.02 24.82 -11.39
CA GLY A 191 6.56 26.18 -11.27
C GLY A 191 7.21 26.38 -9.90
N LYS A 192 8.34 27.09 -9.83
CA LYS A 192 9.13 27.24 -8.59
C LYS A 192 8.35 27.82 -7.41
N GLU A 193 7.29 28.58 -7.69
CA GLU A 193 6.43 29.21 -6.68
C GLU A 193 5.30 28.30 -6.18
N THR A 194 5.12 27.10 -6.76
CA THR A 194 4.01 26.22 -6.38
C THR A 194 4.37 25.30 -5.21
N PHE A 195 3.36 24.85 -4.47
CA PHE A 195 3.58 23.89 -3.38
C PHE A 195 4.09 22.55 -3.90
N GLU A 196 3.80 22.19 -5.16
CA GLU A 196 4.34 20.99 -5.79
C GLU A 196 5.85 21.07 -5.97
N TYR A 197 6.40 22.24 -6.35
CA TYR A 197 7.86 22.41 -6.43
C TYR A 197 8.49 22.30 -5.04
N ARG A 198 7.85 22.88 -4.02
CA ARG A 198 8.26 22.67 -2.62
C ARG A 198 8.22 21.19 -2.24
N GLY A 199 7.16 20.47 -2.59
CA GLY A 199 7.02 19.02 -2.33
C GLY A 199 8.12 18.22 -3.03
N LEU A 200 8.41 18.53 -4.29
CA LEU A 200 9.48 17.93 -5.09
C LEU A 200 10.84 18.13 -4.42
N GLN A 201 11.20 19.38 -4.11
CA GLN A 201 12.46 19.68 -3.43
C GLN A 201 12.53 19.01 -2.05
N THR A 202 11.44 19.01 -1.28
CA THR A 202 11.40 18.38 0.05
C THR A 202 11.66 16.88 -0.02
N LEU A 203 11.05 16.15 -0.96
CA LEU A 203 11.28 14.71 -1.07
C LEU A 203 12.68 14.40 -1.56
N VAL A 204 13.17 15.12 -2.58
CA VAL A 204 14.56 14.97 -3.05
C VAL A 204 15.53 15.23 -1.90
N ASP A 205 15.34 16.31 -1.14
CA ASP A 205 16.21 16.68 -0.02
C ASP A 205 16.22 15.61 1.08
N VAL A 206 15.06 15.20 1.59
CA VAL A 206 14.99 14.19 2.67
C VAL A 206 15.51 12.81 2.22
N PHE A 207 15.15 12.37 1.01
CA PHE A 207 15.62 11.07 0.50
C PHE A 207 17.12 11.09 0.23
N THR A 208 17.67 12.18 -0.32
CA THR A 208 19.11 12.28 -0.55
C THR A 208 19.90 12.50 0.73
N ALA A 209 19.37 13.25 1.71
CA ALA A 209 19.96 13.40 3.04
C ALA A 209 20.16 12.01 3.70
N PHE A 210 19.09 11.22 3.77
CA PHE A 210 19.16 9.86 4.32
C PHE A 210 20.15 8.98 3.56
N VAL A 211 20.23 9.09 2.22
CA VAL A 211 21.20 8.34 1.41
C VAL A 211 22.65 8.77 1.69
N ILE A 212 22.89 10.06 1.91
CA ILE A 212 24.24 10.62 2.10
C ILE A 212 24.81 10.22 3.46
N ASN A 213 24.03 10.30 4.54
CA ASN A 213 24.55 10.12 5.90
C ASN A 213 23.65 9.33 6.87
N GLY A 214 22.47 8.87 6.45
CA GLY A 214 21.54 8.10 7.29
C GLY A 214 20.72 8.92 8.29
N ASP A 215 20.56 10.23 8.05
CA ASP A 215 19.73 11.16 8.85
C ASP A 215 18.67 11.86 7.99
#